data_AF-A0A8J4YHD0-F1
#
_entry.id   AF-A0A8J4YHD0-F1
#
_cell.length_a   1.000
_cell.length_b   1.000
_cell.length_c   1.000
_cell.angle_alpha   90.00
_cell.angle_beta   90.00
_cell.angle_gamma   90.00
#
_symmetry.space_group_name_H-M   'P 1'
#
loop_
_entity.id
_entity.type
_entity.pdbx_description
1 polymer ?
#
loop_
_entity_poly.entity_id
_entity_poly.type
_entity_poly.pdbx_seq_one_letter_code
_entity_poly.pdbx_strand_id
1 'polypeptide(L)'
;MIVNNSRPDSDASVITISDPNQFEYLITNLKKWTEYRVWMQAGTVIGDGMKSEALFVRTDEDVPGAPQNVKVEVMNSTSIEVTWTPPDEKERHGIIRGYQIHVQNMNPENVNPNAAHIPHTIHNGEATRYVVGGLTPDTKYQVQVSAITRKGDGTRSTHEAVEMPGGVPNKPALLVK
;
A
#
# COMPACT_ATOMS: atom_id res chain seq x y z
N MET A 1 12.36 -28.96 -0.52
CA MET A 1 11.46 -28.62 0.60
C MET A 1 11.55 -27.14 0.86
N ILE A 2 10.45 -26.50 1.25
CA ILE A 2 10.42 -25.07 1.55
C ILE A 2 9.43 -24.78 2.68
N VAL A 3 9.81 -23.89 3.60
CA VAL A 3 8.94 -23.44 4.69
C VAL A 3 9.16 -21.95 4.96
N ASN A 4 8.11 -21.25 5.38
CA ASN A 4 8.26 -19.90 5.92
C ASN A 4 9.23 -19.94 7.11
N ASN A 5 10.18 -19.01 7.17
CA ASN A 5 11.22 -19.02 8.19
C ASN A 5 10.63 -19.06 9.63
N SER A 6 9.47 -18.45 9.85
CA SER A 6 8.80 -18.41 11.16
C SER A 6 8.10 -19.71 11.58
N ARG A 7 8.09 -20.76 10.75
CA ARG A 7 7.39 -22.03 10.99
C ARG A 7 8.37 -23.20 11.16
N PRO A 8 8.03 -24.25 11.91
CA PRO A 8 8.92 -25.40 12.07
C PRO A 8 9.07 -26.19 10.77
N ASP A 9 10.16 -26.95 10.63
CA ASP A 9 10.45 -27.76 9.43
C ASP A 9 9.40 -28.84 9.16
N SER A 10 8.64 -29.25 10.17
CA SER A 10 7.50 -30.15 10.02
C SER A 10 6.39 -29.59 9.12
N ASP A 11 6.31 -28.26 9.00
CA ASP A 11 5.33 -27.57 8.16
C ASP A 11 5.84 -27.36 6.73
N ALA A 12 7.01 -27.90 6.39
CA ALA A 12 7.62 -27.71 5.09
C ALA A 12 6.78 -28.32 3.98
N SER A 13 6.59 -27.55 2.91
CA SER A 13 6.06 -28.07 1.66
C SER A 13 7.12 -28.92 0.99
N VAL A 14 6.78 -30.18 0.72
CA VAL A 14 7.64 -31.14 0.03
C VAL A 14 7.33 -31.10 -1.46
N ILE A 15 8.37 -30.92 -2.27
CA ILE A 15 8.30 -30.93 -3.73
C ILE A 15 9.18 -32.09 -4.17
N THR A 16 8.59 -33.06 -4.88
CA THR A 16 9.30 -34.23 -5.40
C THR A 16 9.58 -34.04 -6.88
N ILE A 17 10.85 -34.17 -7.26
CA ILE A 17 11.31 -34.13 -8.64
C ILE A 17 11.68 -35.56 -9.02
N SER A 18 11.01 -36.12 -10.03
CA SER A 18 11.20 -37.52 -10.44
C SER A 18 12.08 -37.68 -11.68
N ASP A 19 12.28 -36.62 -12.46
CA ASP A 19 13.19 -36.64 -13.61
C ASP A 19 14.64 -36.52 -13.12
N PRO A 20 15.50 -37.53 -13.34
CA PRO A 20 16.90 -37.49 -12.90
C PRO A 20 17.74 -36.43 -13.64
N ASN A 21 17.25 -35.89 -14.76
CA ASN A 21 17.94 -34.85 -15.52
C ASN A 21 17.41 -33.44 -15.22
N GLN A 22 16.45 -33.29 -14.30
CA GLN A 22 15.93 -32.00 -13.89
C GLN A 22 16.75 -31.43 -12.73
N PHE A 23 17.52 -30.38 -13.01
CA PHE A 23 18.39 -29.70 -12.03
C PHE A 23 17.82 -28.35 -11.54
N GLU A 24 16.64 -27.97 -12.03
CA GLU A 24 15.97 -26.73 -11.66
C GLU A 24 14.48 -26.94 -11.40
N TYR A 25 13.92 -26.14 -10.48
CA TYR A 25 12.50 -26.13 -10.20
C TYR A 25 12.05 -24.73 -9.75
N LEU A 26 10.98 -24.22 -10.36
CA LEU A 26 10.39 -22.94 -9.99
C LEU A 26 9.36 -23.14 -8.87
N ILE A 27 9.66 -22.62 -7.68
CA ILE A 27 8.72 -22.60 -6.57
C ILE A 27 7.82 -21.36 -6.69
N THR A 28 6.51 -21.56 -6.81
CA THR A 28 5.51 -20.49 -6.97
C THR A 28 4.59 -20.38 -5.75
N ASN A 29 3.64 -19.43 -5.79
CA ASN A 29 2.60 -19.23 -4.76
C ASN A 29 3.15 -18.95 -3.36
N LEU A 30 4.34 -18.35 -3.28
CA LEU A 30 4.94 -17.88 -2.04
C LEU A 30 4.33 -16.56 -1.61
N LYS A 31 4.33 -16.30 -0.29
CA LYS A 31 3.88 -15.03 0.26
C LYS A 31 4.87 -13.93 -0.13
N LYS A 32 4.34 -12.75 -0.42
CA LYS A 32 5.10 -11.54 -0.76
C LYS A 32 5.91 -11.07 0.44
N TRP A 33 7.08 -10.48 0.21
CA TRP A 33 7.96 -9.94 1.24
C TRP A 33 8.13 -10.85 2.47
N THR A 34 8.33 -12.14 2.22
CA THR A 34 8.37 -13.17 3.25
C THR A 34 9.66 -13.97 3.12
N GLU A 35 10.30 -14.25 4.24
CA GLU A 35 11.50 -15.06 4.30
C GLU A 35 11.16 -16.55 4.40
N TYR A 36 11.88 -17.35 3.61
CA TYR A 36 11.72 -18.78 3.50
C TYR A 36 13.06 -19.48 3.72
N ARG A 37 12.98 -20.68 4.28
CA ARG A 37 14.08 -21.65 4.32
C ARG A 37 13.82 -22.73 3.29
N VAL A 38 14.85 -23.03 2.49
CA VAL A 38 14.80 -24.02 1.40
C VAL A 38 15.94 -25.01 1.60
N TRP A 39 15.63 -26.30 1.57
CA TRP A 39 16.62 -27.38 1.60
C TRP A 39 16.14 -28.54 0.74
N MET A 40 17.07 -29.41 0.37
CA MET A 40 16.78 -30.58 -0.47
C MET A 40 17.47 -31.82 0.07
N GLN A 41 16.99 -32.99 -0.35
CA GLN A 41 17.65 -34.26 -0.13
C GLN A 41 17.51 -35.07 -1.42
N ALA A 42 18.55 -35.82 -1.78
CA ALA A 42 18.49 -36.75 -2.90
C ALA A 42 17.93 -38.08 -2.42
N GLY A 43 17.09 -38.73 -3.23
CA GLY A 43 16.53 -40.04 -2.94
C GLY A 43 16.94 -41.07 -3.98
N THR A 44 17.05 -42.33 -3.55
CA THR A 44 17.16 -43.50 -4.43
C THR A 44 15.98 -44.43 -4.17
N VAL A 45 15.87 -45.53 -4.93
CA VAL A 45 14.86 -46.57 -4.68
C VAL A 45 14.97 -47.22 -3.30
N ILE A 46 16.12 -47.12 -2.62
CA ILE A 46 16.34 -47.65 -1.28
C ILE A 46 15.86 -46.67 -0.20
N GLY A 47 15.84 -45.38 -0.50
CA GLY A 47 15.42 -44.34 0.44
C GLY A 47 16.09 -42.98 0.21
N ASP A 48 15.75 -42.05 1.10
CA ASP A 48 16.24 -40.68 1.07
C ASP A 48 17.61 -40.53 1.75
N GLY A 49 18.46 -39.71 1.15
CA GLY A 49 19.73 -39.27 1.70
C GLY A 49 19.59 -38.14 2.73
N MET A 50 20.73 -37.62 3.17
CA MET A 50 20.77 -36.49 4.11
C MET A 50 20.24 -35.20 3.48
N LYS A 51 19.66 -34.34 4.32
CA LYS A 51 19.28 -32.99 3.94
C LYS A 51 20.54 -32.14 3.67
N SER A 52 20.44 -31.28 2.67
CA SER A 52 21.40 -30.20 2.44
C SER A 52 21.34 -29.16 3.57
N GLU A 53 22.34 -28.29 3.60
CA GLU A 53 22.22 -27.01 4.32
C GLU A 53 21.00 -26.23 3.82
N ALA A 54 20.39 -25.47 4.73
CA ALA A 54 19.23 -24.65 4.41
C ALA A 54 19.67 -23.30 3.82
N LEU A 55 19.11 -22.96 2.67
CA LEU A 55 19.24 -21.64 2.08
C LEU A 55 18.11 -20.73 2.58
N PHE A 56 18.45 -19.51 2.99
CA PHE A 56 17.50 -18.49 3.38
C PHE A 56 17.29 -17.51 2.23
N VAL A 57 16.04 -17.36 1.81
CA VAL A 57 15.66 -16.46 0.71
C VAL A 57 14.45 -15.64 1.11
N ARG A 58 14.38 -14.39 0.63
CA ARG A 58 13.21 -13.53 0.81
C ARG A 58 12.56 -13.28 -0.54
N THR A 59 11.25 -13.43 -0.61
CA THR A 59 10.49 -13.05 -1.79
C THR A 59 10.55 -11.54 -2.00
N ASP A 60 10.49 -11.09 -3.26
CA ASP A 60 10.53 -9.67 -3.59
C ASP A 60 9.33 -8.92 -2.99
N GLU A 61 9.45 -7.61 -2.94
CA GLU A 61 8.35 -6.71 -2.58
C GLU A 61 7.22 -6.78 -3.63
N ASP A 62 6.05 -6.31 -3.24
CA ASP A 62 4.92 -6.01 -4.11
C ASP A 62 4.28 -4.68 -3.67
N VAL A 63 3.27 -4.22 -4.40
CA VAL A 63 2.46 -3.07 -3.99
C VAL A 63 1.75 -3.35 -2.65
N PRO A 64 1.68 -2.35 -1.76
CA PRO A 64 1.08 -2.53 -0.45
C PRO A 64 -0.44 -2.55 -0.52
N GLY A 65 -1.06 -3.05 0.53
CA GLY A 65 -2.49 -2.87 0.82
C GLY A 65 -2.81 -1.43 1.24
N ALA A 66 -4.08 -1.22 1.56
CA ALA A 66 -4.58 0.10 1.89
C ALA A 66 -4.16 0.53 3.30
N PRO A 67 -3.79 1.81 3.49
CA PRO A 67 -3.74 2.43 4.82
C PRO A 67 -5.10 2.32 5.54
N GLN A 68 -5.04 2.30 6.86
CA GLN A 68 -6.21 2.11 7.72
C GLN A 68 -6.55 3.39 8.49
N ASN A 69 -7.74 3.41 9.11
CA ASN A 69 -8.18 4.48 10.00
C ASN A 69 -8.01 5.89 9.39
N VAL A 70 -8.33 6.02 8.10
CA VAL A 70 -8.27 7.32 7.42
C VAL A 70 -9.30 8.24 8.03
N LYS A 71 -8.87 9.42 8.44
CA LYS A 71 -9.75 10.48 8.95
C LYS A 71 -9.41 11.79 8.28
N VAL A 72 -10.41 12.64 8.13
CA VAL A 72 -10.29 13.95 7.50
C VAL A 72 -10.92 14.99 8.42
N GLU A 73 -10.14 16.01 8.78
CA GLU A 73 -10.58 17.12 9.62
C GLU A 73 -10.42 18.44 8.86
N VAL A 74 -11.45 19.28 8.89
CA VAL A 74 -11.42 20.60 8.26
C VAL A 74 -10.62 21.56 9.13
N MET A 75 -9.57 22.16 8.55
CA MET A 75 -8.74 23.15 9.23
C MET A 75 -9.22 24.58 8.98
N ASN A 76 -9.65 24.87 7.74
CA ASN A 76 -10.28 26.14 7.32
C ASN A 76 -11.04 25.91 6.00
N SER A 77 -11.59 26.97 5.38
CA SER A 77 -12.37 26.89 4.14
C SER A 77 -11.61 26.38 2.91
N THR A 78 -10.27 26.25 2.99
CA THR A 78 -9.42 25.84 1.85
C THR A 78 -8.43 24.74 2.18
N SER A 79 -8.49 24.16 3.38
CA SER A 79 -7.56 23.10 3.77
C SER A 79 -8.13 22.11 4.77
N ILE A 80 -7.67 20.87 4.65
CA ILE A 80 -8.00 19.74 5.53
C ILE A 80 -6.71 19.09 6.06
N GLU A 81 -6.79 18.50 7.24
CA GLU A 81 -5.80 17.55 7.73
C GLU A 81 -6.31 16.12 7.49
N VAL A 82 -5.46 15.28 6.91
CA VAL A 82 -5.72 13.87 6.68
C VAL A 82 -4.80 13.08 7.60
N THR A 83 -5.36 12.14 8.35
CA THR A 83 -4.60 11.23 9.24
C THR A 83 -4.92 9.78 8.90
N TRP A 84 -3.97 8.87 9.11
CA TRP A 84 -4.13 7.44 8.83
C TRP A 84 -3.16 6.60 9.68
N THR A 85 -3.38 5.29 9.70
CA THR A 85 -2.40 4.30 10.15
C THR A 85 -1.86 3.49 8.96
N PRO A 86 -0.62 2.97 9.04
CA PRO A 86 -0.05 2.16 7.96
C PRO A 86 -0.91 0.93 7.62
N PRO A 87 -0.71 0.31 6.44
CA PRO A 87 -1.32 -0.98 6.12
C PRO A 87 -0.94 -2.06 7.16
N ASP A 88 -1.83 -3.03 7.35
CA ASP A 88 -1.57 -4.21 8.17
C ASP A 88 -0.27 -4.89 7.74
N GLU A 89 0.49 -5.42 8.69
CA GLU A 89 1.80 -6.04 8.41
C GLU A 89 1.73 -7.11 7.33
N LYS A 90 0.63 -7.87 7.29
CA LYS A 90 0.37 -8.93 6.31
C LYS A 90 0.13 -8.39 4.90
N GLU A 91 -0.31 -7.14 4.77
CA GLU A 91 -0.66 -6.50 3.51
C GLU A 91 0.37 -5.45 3.07
N ARG A 92 1.37 -5.10 3.89
CA ARG A 92 2.43 -4.17 3.48
C ARG A 92 3.19 -4.64 2.24
N HIS A 93 3.36 -5.96 2.10
CA HIS A 93 4.07 -6.61 1.01
C HIS A 93 5.46 -6.02 0.68
N GLY A 94 6.10 -5.34 1.63
CA GLY A 94 7.35 -4.62 1.39
C GLY A 94 7.62 -3.55 2.44
N ILE A 95 8.64 -2.73 2.17
CA ILE A 95 8.97 -1.56 2.99
C ILE A 95 8.14 -0.38 2.49
N ILE A 96 7.31 0.19 3.38
CA ILE A 96 6.58 1.42 3.07
C ILE A 96 7.56 2.58 2.97
N ARG A 97 7.56 3.26 1.82
CA ARG A 97 8.46 4.39 1.51
C ARG A 97 7.75 5.73 1.46
N GLY A 98 6.43 5.72 1.42
CA GLY A 98 5.63 6.91 1.33
C GLY A 98 4.13 6.61 1.22
N TYR A 99 3.37 7.69 1.06
CA TYR A 99 1.92 7.66 0.89
C TYR A 99 1.49 8.65 -0.19
N GLN A 100 0.35 8.41 -0.83
CA GLN A 100 -0.33 9.37 -1.69
C GLN A 100 -1.70 9.69 -1.12
N ILE A 101 -2.00 10.99 -0.99
CA ILE A 101 -3.35 11.49 -0.67
C ILE A 101 -4.06 11.80 -1.98
N HIS A 102 -5.19 11.15 -2.20
CA HIS A 102 -6.03 11.32 -3.37
C HIS A 102 -7.24 12.14 -3.01
N VAL A 103 -7.35 13.35 -3.56
CA VAL A 103 -8.48 14.25 -3.29
C VAL A 103 -9.28 14.43 -4.58
N GLN A 104 -10.57 14.10 -4.52
CA GLN A 104 -11.51 14.16 -5.64
C GLN A 104 -12.62 15.17 -5.37
N ASN A 105 -12.79 16.16 -6.25
CA ASN A 105 -13.93 17.08 -6.20
C ASN A 105 -15.22 16.36 -6.65
N MET A 106 -16.29 16.46 -5.86
CA MET A 106 -17.57 15.78 -6.10
C MET A 106 -18.65 16.67 -6.74
N ASN A 107 -18.36 17.95 -6.99
CA ASN A 107 -19.33 18.86 -7.59
C ASN A 107 -19.46 18.59 -9.10
N PRO A 108 -20.68 18.31 -9.61
CA PRO A 108 -20.92 17.89 -11.00
C PRO A 108 -20.67 18.99 -12.04
N GLU A 109 -20.51 20.25 -11.63
CA GLU A 109 -20.21 21.36 -12.56
C GLU A 109 -18.74 21.44 -13.01
N ASN A 110 -17.85 20.60 -12.46
CA ASN A 110 -16.49 20.50 -12.97
C ASN A 110 -16.46 19.73 -14.30
N VAL A 111 -16.52 20.48 -15.41
CA VAL A 111 -16.52 20.00 -16.81
C VAL A 111 -15.21 19.27 -17.21
N ASN A 112 -14.17 19.26 -16.37
CA ASN A 112 -12.92 18.55 -16.63
C ASN A 112 -12.70 17.38 -15.65
N PRO A 113 -12.92 16.12 -16.09
CA PRO A 113 -12.66 14.92 -15.28
C PRO A 113 -11.21 14.80 -14.79
N ASN A 114 -10.25 15.40 -15.50
CA ASN A 114 -8.83 15.37 -15.16
C ASN A 114 -8.41 16.51 -14.23
N ALA A 115 -9.25 17.54 -14.02
CA ALA A 115 -8.98 18.62 -13.07
C ALA A 115 -9.39 18.24 -11.63
N ALA A 116 -10.13 17.14 -11.48
CA ALA A 116 -10.78 16.78 -10.22
C ALA A 116 -9.91 15.94 -9.28
N HIS A 117 -8.77 15.38 -9.71
CA HIS A 117 -7.95 14.46 -8.92
C HIS A 117 -6.52 14.96 -8.75
N ILE A 118 -6.18 15.48 -7.58
CA ILE A 118 -4.83 15.96 -7.26
C ILE A 118 -4.19 14.97 -6.27
N PRO A 119 -3.21 14.14 -6.70
CA PRO A 119 -2.46 13.30 -5.78
C PRO A 119 -1.39 14.13 -5.06
N HIS A 120 -1.36 14.07 -3.73
CA HIS A 120 -0.28 14.63 -2.92
C HIS A 120 0.64 13.49 -2.46
N THR A 121 1.87 13.47 -2.97
CA THR A 121 2.84 12.41 -2.65
C THR A 121 3.71 12.81 -1.46
N ILE A 122 3.86 11.89 -0.52
CA ILE A 122 4.63 12.04 0.70
C ILE A 122 5.75 11.01 0.68
N HIS A 123 7.00 11.45 0.52
CA HIS A 123 8.18 10.58 0.50
C HIS A 123 8.71 10.29 1.92
N ASN A 124 7.83 9.86 2.81
CA ASN A 124 8.16 9.41 4.16
C ASN A 124 7.26 8.23 4.56
N GLY A 125 7.84 7.04 4.71
CA GLY A 125 7.11 5.82 5.06
C GLY A 125 6.56 5.80 6.48
N GLU A 126 7.06 6.68 7.36
CA GLU A 126 6.60 6.82 8.75
C GLU A 126 5.52 7.91 8.91
N ALA A 127 5.18 8.62 7.83
CA ALA A 127 4.14 9.64 7.88
C ALA A 127 2.77 9.02 8.21
N THR A 128 2.06 9.65 9.14
CA THR A 128 0.70 9.28 9.56
C THR A 128 -0.30 10.43 9.43
N ARG A 129 0.17 11.57 8.91
CA ARG A 129 -0.64 12.77 8.70
C ARG A 129 -0.10 13.65 7.57
N TYR A 130 -0.99 14.40 6.94
CA TYR A 130 -0.67 15.39 5.92
C TYR A 130 -1.77 16.46 5.81
N VAL A 131 -1.37 17.70 5.55
CA VAL A 131 -2.31 18.81 5.33
C VAL A 131 -2.45 19.06 3.84
N VAL A 132 -3.67 18.93 3.32
CA VAL A 132 -4.02 19.30 1.95
C VAL A 132 -4.57 20.72 1.97
N GLY A 133 -3.96 21.62 1.20
CA GLY A 133 -4.43 23.00 1.01
C GLY A 133 -4.83 23.28 -0.43
N GLY A 134 -5.34 24.49 -0.68
CA GLY A 134 -5.76 24.92 -2.02
C GLY A 134 -7.10 24.34 -2.47
N LEU A 135 -7.92 23.88 -1.53
CA LEU A 135 -9.27 23.38 -1.81
C LEU A 135 -10.24 24.55 -2.01
N THR A 136 -11.24 24.33 -2.85
CA THR A 136 -12.33 25.30 -3.07
C THR A 136 -13.30 25.30 -1.88
N PRO A 137 -13.64 26.47 -1.31
CA PRO A 137 -14.72 26.59 -0.32
C PRO A 137 -16.07 26.11 -0.88
N ASP A 138 -17.02 25.77 0.00
CA ASP A 138 -18.38 25.35 -0.38
C ASP A 138 -18.41 24.21 -1.41
N THR A 139 -17.47 23.27 -1.24
CA THR A 139 -17.23 22.18 -2.18
C THR A 139 -17.06 20.88 -1.42
N LYS A 140 -17.72 19.82 -1.91
CA LYS A 140 -17.58 18.48 -1.37
C LYS A 140 -16.42 17.74 -2.04
N TYR A 141 -15.59 17.10 -1.23
CA TYR A 141 -14.48 16.27 -1.67
C TYR A 141 -14.61 14.83 -1.15
N GLN A 142 -14.07 13.88 -1.90
CA GLN A 142 -13.74 12.54 -1.44
C GLN A 142 -12.23 12.41 -1.30
N VAL A 143 -11.77 11.84 -0.19
CA VAL A 143 -10.36 11.69 0.14
C VAL A 143 -10.04 10.22 0.35
N GLN A 144 -8.96 9.74 -0.26
CA GLN A 144 -8.42 8.39 -0.05
C GLN A 144 -6.91 8.47 0.17
N VAL A 145 -6.33 7.45 0.79
CA VAL A 145 -4.89 7.32 0.98
C VAL A 145 -4.42 6.00 0.40
N SER A 146 -3.27 5.98 -0.28
CA SER A 146 -2.55 4.75 -0.65
C SER A 146 -1.13 4.78 -0.08
N ALA A 147 -0.54 3.62 0.16
CA ALA A 147 0.85 3.47 0.55
C ALA A 147 1.73 3.14 -0.67
N ILE A 148 3.05 3.36 -0.56
CA ILE A 148 4.00 3.16 -1.67
C ILE A 148 5.13 2.24 -1.23
N THR A 149 5.45 1.23 -2.03
CA THR A 149 6.67 0.40 -1.91
C THR A 149 7.58 0.60 -3.13
N ARG A 150 8.68 -0.15 -3.25
CA ARG A 150 9.55 -0.07 -4.43
C ARG A 150 8.84 -0.52 -5.71
N LYS A 151 7.80 -1.35 -5.57
CA LYS A 151 7.02 -1.84 -6.70
C LYS A 151 5.94 -0.86 -7.16
N GLY A 152 5.69 0.19 -6.39
CA GLY A 152 4.78 1.27 -6.74
C GLY A 152 3.67 1.47 -5.72
N ASP A 153 2.58 2.07 -6.19
CA ASP A 153 1.44 2.50 -5.40
C ASP A 153 0.52 1.34 -5.08
N GLY A 154 0.07 1.29 -3.82
CA GLY A 154 -0.83 0.27 -3.29
C GLY A 154 -2.30 0.52 -3.58
N THR A 155 -3.15 -0.34 -3.03
CA THR A 155 -4.59 -0.11 -3.04
C THR A 155 -4.95 1.14 -2.22
N ARG A 156 -5.98 1.86 -2.66
CA ARG A 156 -6.51 3.02 -1.93
C ARG A 156 -7.40 2.56 -0.78
N SER A 157 -7.41 3.34 0.30
CA SER A 157 -8.37 3.21 1.40
C SER A 157 -9.81 3.37 0.92
N THR A 158 -10.78 3.08 1.80
CA THR A 158 -12.13 3.63 1.65
C THR A 158 -12.08 5.15 1.59
N HIS A 159 -13.08 5.75 0.94
CA HIS A 159 -13.13 7.20 0.80
C HIS A 159 -13.80 7.84 2.01
N GLU A 160 -13.22 8.94 2.48
CA GLU A 160 -13.83 9.85 3.45
C GLU A 160 -14.36 11.07 2.71
N ALA A 161 -15.64 11.40 2.94
CA ALA A 161 -16.25 12.58 2.34
C ALA A 161 -16.13 13.77 3.30
N VAL A 162 -15.73 14.92 2.76
CA VAL A 162 -15.62 16.17 3.52
C VAL A 162 -16.25 17.32 2.73
N GLU A 163 -16.95 18.20 3.41
CA GLU A 163 -17.55 19.40 2.83
C GLU A 163 -16.82 20.63 3.37
N MET A 164 -16.30 21.46 2.47
CA MET A 164 -15.54 22.64 2.85
C MET A 164 -16.49 23.77 3.24
N PRO A 165 -16.29 24.44 4.40
CA PRO A 165 -17.12 25.57 4.76
C PRO A 165 -16.93 26.71 3.75
N GLY A 166 -17.95 27.56 3.61
CA GLY A 166 -17.86 28.76 2.78
C GLY A 166 -16.72 29.69 3.18
N GLY A 167 -16.26 30.50 2.24
CA GLY A 167 -15.32 31.59 2.53
C GLY A 167 -16.00 32.73 3.28
N VAL A 168 -15.25 33.47 4.11
CA VAL A 168 -15.74 34.75 4.66
C VAL A 168 -16.04 35.69 3.48
N PRO A 169 -17.22 36.33 3.40
CA PRO A 169 -17.51 37.30 2.33
C PRO A 169 -16.47 38.43 2.35
N ASN A 170 -15.89 38.77 1.21
CA ASN A 170 -15.07 39.98 1.09
C ASN A 170 -15.92 41.21 1.46
N LYS A 171 -15.31 42.15 2.19
CA LYS A 171 -15.97 43.41 2.61
C LYS A 171 -16.59 44.09 1.38
N PRO A 172 -17.89 44.46 1.42
CA PRO A 172 -18.51 45.17 0.32
C PRO A 172 -17.77 46.49 0.05
N ALA A 173 -17.38 46.71 -1.21
CA ALA A 173 -16.86 48.00 -1.65
C ALA A 173 -18.04 48.93 -1.92
N LEU A 174 -18.20 49.97 -1.08
CA LEU A 174 -19.09 51.09 -1.38
C LEU A 174 -18.43 51.94 -2.47
N LEU A 175 -18.94 51.82 -3.71
CA LEU A 175 -18.69 52.81 -4.75
C LEU A 175 -19.74 53.91 -4.59
N VAL A 176 -19.34 55.03 -3.98
CA VAL A 176 -20.12 56.27 -4.05
C VAL A 176 -19.71 56.98 -5.35
N LYS A 177 -20.67 57.23 -6.26
CA LYS A 177 -20.49 58.08 -7.44
C LYS A 177 -20.72 59.54 -7.09
#